data_AF-A0A2S4PKA5-F1
#
_entry.id   AF-A0A2S4PKA5-F1
#
_cell.length_a   1.000
_cell.length_b   1.000
_cell.length_c   1.000
_cell.angle_alpha   90.00
_cell.angle_beta   90.00
_cell.angle_gamma   90.00
#
_symmetry.space_group_name_H-M   'P 1'
#
loop_
_entity.id
_entity.type
_entity.pdbx_description
1 polymer ?
#
loop_
_entity_poly.entity_id
_entity_poly.type
_entity_poly.pdbx_seq_one_letter_code
_entity_poly.pdbx_strand_id
1 'polypeptide(L)'
;MLIDEVERVCTIWPAHVKLYGKTNPEAQHRTWMAYFSKALRAGFRIFDESGIARPFKKQQPLEFCSCCNGHHPFKNCSRAPSRGNCGSTNHTQDLCMAATKCRNCGGPHRSDSHRCLAHPIRLDVPTKEQMKKFRQVGEREYQAVIRAKTAEESAFGAENIKVDLTSSQEPDNDGNIEYNQASPIENSTGGALRL
;
A
#
# COMPACT_ATOMS: atom_id res chain seq x y z
N MET A 1 18.59 -37.58 -5.21
CA MET A 1 17.45 -38.48 -4.90
C MET A 1 16.15 -38.01 -5.56
N LEU A 2 15.52 -36.90 -5.13
CA LEU A 2 14.27 -36.44 -5.74
C LEU A 2 14.44 -35.78 -7.12
N ILE A 3 15.51 -35.00 -7.32
CA ILE A 3 15.79 -34.31 -8.60
C ILE A 3 16.08 -35.35 -9.69
N ASP A 4 16.96 -36.30 -9.40
CA ASP A 4 17.35 -37.39 -10.31
C ASP A 4 16.16 -38.30 -10.68
N GLU A 5 15.25 -38.59 -9.75
CA GLU A 5 14.00 -39.30 -10.06
C GLU A 5 13.07 -38.47 -10.95
N VAL A 6 12.97 -37.16 -10.70
CA VAL A 6 12.20 -36.25 -11.57
C VAL A 6 12.78 -36.23 -12.99
N GLU A 7 14.10 -36.19 -13.13
CA GLU A 7 14.77 -36.30 -14.43
C GLU A 7 14.48 -37.67 -15.09
N ARG A 8 14.64 -38.77 -14.35
CA ARG A 8 14.39 -40.14 -14.86
C ARG A 8 12.97 -40.30 -15.40
N VAL A 9 11.97 -39.74 -14.74
CA VAL A 9 10.55 -39.85 -15.12
C VAL A 9 10.15 -38.83 -16.19
N CYS A 10 10.63 -37.60 -16.10
CA CYS A 10 10.17 -36.48 -16.93
C CYS A 10 11.06 -36.20 -18.15
N THR A 11 12.23 -36.86 -18.23
CA THR A 11 13.34 -36.62 -19.18
C THR A 11 13.80 -35.16 -19.25
N ILE A 12 13.53 -34.39 -18.19
CA ILE A 12 13.80 -32.95 -18.09
C ILE A 12 14.29 -32.62 -16.68
N TRP A 13 15.44 -31.98 -16.60
CA TRP A 13 15.99 -31.44 -15.35
C TRP A 13 15.09 -30.33 -14.77
N PRO A 14 14.64 -30.42 -13.50
CA PRO A 14 13.89 -29.36 -12.86
C PRO A 14 14.81 -28.18 -12.53
N ALA A 15 14.38 -26.96 -12.87
CA ALA A 15 15.12 -25.73 -12.57
C ALA A 15 15.27 -25.49 -11.06
N HIS A 16 14.30 -25.94 -10.26
CA HIS A 16 14.34 -25.89 -8.80
C HIS A 16 13.33 -26.89 -8.21
N VAL A 17 13.61 -27.42 -7.02
CA VAL A 17 12.69 -28.29 -6.27
C VAL A 17 12.67 -27.86 -4.80
N LYS A 18 11.48 -27.77 -4.20
CA LYS A 18 11.31 -27.40 -2.78
C LYS A 18 10.10 -28.07 -2.13
N LEU A 19 10.07 -28.08 -0.80
CA LEU A 19 8.88 -28.50 -0.04
C LEU A 19 7.72 -27.52 -0.25
N TYR A 20 6.50 -28.05 -0.31
CA TYR A 20 5.27 -27.29 -0.49
C TYR A 20 4.38 -27.34 0.75
N GLY A 21 3.92 -26.17 1.18
CA GLY A 21 3.10 -26.00 2.39
C GLY A 21 3.93 -25.99 3.68
N LYS A 22 3.26 -25.99 4.83
CA LYS A 22 3.91 -26.20 6.14
C LYS A 22 4.13 -27.69 6.34
N THR A 23 5.38 -28.13 6.41
CA THR A 23 5.73 -29.51 6.74
C THR A 23 5.81 -29.70 8.25
N ASN A 24 4.89 -30.47 8.84
CA ASN A 24 5.13 -31.07 10.15
C ASN A 24 6.29 -32.09 10.01
N PRO A 25 7.36 -32.04 10.82
CA PRO A 25 8.41 -33.05 10.79
C PRO A 25 7.88 -34.48 10.97
N GLU A 26 6.81 -34.68 11.74
CA GLU A 26 6.17 -35.97 12.03
C GLU A 26 5.29 -36.51 10.88
N ALA A 27 5.05 -35.72 9.83
CA ALA A 27 4.21 -36.15 8.72
C ALA A 27 4.89 -37.26 7.89
N GLN A 28 4.23 -38.42 7.82
CA GLN A 28 4.67 -39.60 7.06
C GLN A 28 4.91 -39.30 5.57
N HIS A 29 4.10 -38.42 4.97
CA HIS A 29 4.23 -37.99 3.59
C HIS A 29 4.39 -36.47 3.49
N ARG A 30 5.25 -36.02 2.57
CA ARG A 30 5.56 -34.59 2.35
C ARG A 30 5.35 -34.24 0.88
N THR A 31 4.68 -33.12 0.62
CA THR A 31 4.46 -32.63 -0.75
C THR A 31 5.67 -31.81 -1.20
N TRP A 32 6.17 -32.12 -2.39
CA TRP A 32 7.23 -31.37 -3.06
C TRP A 32 6.68 -30.63 -4.28
N MET A 33 7.34 -29.53 -4.65
CA MET A 33 7.06 -28.73 -5.84
C MET A 33 8.33 -28.62 -6.67
N ALA A 34 8.28 -29.19 -7.88
CA ALA A 34 9.31 -29.04 -8.89
C ALA A 34 8.90 -27.93 -9.89
N TYR A 35 9.87 -27.10 -10.25
CA TYR A 35 9.75 -26.01 -11.22
C TYR A 35 10.50 -26.37 -12.49
N PHE A 36 9.90 -26.12 -13.64
CA PHE A 36 10.45 -26.46 -14.95
C PHE A 36 10.43 -25.23 -15.87
N SER A 37 11.41 -25.12 -16.75
CA SER A 37 11.47 -24.08 -17.79
C SER A 37 10.45 -24.30 -18.91
N LYS A 38 9.94 -25.52 -19.07
CA LYS A 38 8.91 -25.92 -20.02
C LYS A 38 7.76 -26.61 -19.29
N ALA A 39 6.53 -26.42 -19.75
CA ALA A 39 5.37 -27.07 -19.16
C ALA A 39 5.40 -28.59 -19.43
N LEU A 40 5.42 -29.39 -18.37
CA LEU A 40 5.27 -30.85 -18.46
C LEU A 40 3.80 -31.24 -18.68
N ARG A 41 3.58 -32.40 -19.31
CA ARG A 41 2.27 -33.06 -19.28
C ARG A 41 1.96 -33.50 -17.85
N ALA A 42 0.71 -33.30 -17.42
CA ALA A 42 0.23 -33.78 -16.13
C ALA A 42 0.13 -35.33 -16.12
N GLY A 43 0.08 -35.93 -14.92
CA GLY A 43 -0.33 -37.34 -14.78
C GLY A 43 0.79 -38.35 -14.56
N PHE A 44 2.06 -37.93 -14.52
CA PHE A 44 3.18 -38.79 -14.15
C PHE A 44 3.27 -39.00 -12.63
N ARG A 45 4.07 -39.98 -12.19
CA ARG A 45 4.33 -40.29 -10.78
C ARG A 45 5.84 -40.34 -10.54
N ILE A 46 6.31 -39.82 -9.40
CA ILE A 46 7.73 -39.70 -9.02
C ILE A 46 7.97 -40.67 -7.87
N PHE A 47 8.67 -41.80 -8.07
CA PHE A 47 8.60 -43.00 -7.21
C PHE A 47 7.19 -43.63 -7.16
N ASP A 48 7.11 -44.95 -7.16
CA ASP A 48 5.83 -45.68 -7.26
C ASP A 48 4.88 -45.44 -6.08
N GLU A 49 5.40 -45.06 -4.91
CA GLU A 49 4.61 -44.75 -3.71
C GLU A 49 3.96 -43.35 -3.73
N SER A 50 4.40 -42.42 -4.60
CA SER A 50 3.92 -41.03 -4.53
C SER A 50 2.54 -40.82 -5.17
N GLY A 51 1.88 -39.72 -4.78
CA GLY A 51 0.69 -39.25 -5.49
C GLY A 51 1.02 -38.77 -6.91
N ILE A 52 0.08 -38.96 -7.85
CA ILE A 52 0.20 -38.47 -9.23
C ILE A 52 0.48 -36.96 -9.24
N ALA A 53 1.54 -36.56 -9.95
CA ALA A 53 1.96 -35.18 -10.09
C ALA A 53 0.91 -34.35 -10.84
N ARG A 54 0.53 -33.21 -10.25
CA ARG A 54 -0.46 -32.28 -10.78
C ARG A 54 0.19 -30.91 -11.05
N PRO A 55 -0.09 -30.25 -12.19
CA PRO A 55 0.36 -28.90 -12.44
C PRO A 55 -0.10 -27.95 -11.32
N PHE A 56 0.83 -27.16 -10.78
CA PHE A 56 0.48 -26.18 -9.76
C PHE A 56 -0.37 -25.06 -10.37
N LYS A 57 -1.66 -25.07 -10.06
CA LYS A 57 -2.56 -23.95 -10.34
C LYS A 57 -2.43 -22.95 -9.21
N LYS A 58 -1.85 -21.77 -9.47
CA LYS A 58 -2.00 -20.62 -8.57
C LYS A 58 -3.49 -20.44 -8.28
N GLN A 59 -3.85 -20.32 -7.01
CA GLN A 59 -5.23 -19.97 -6.67
C GLN A 59 -5.53 -18.60 -7.29
N GLN A 60 -6.60 -18.52 -8.09
CA GLN A 60 -7.03 -17.22 -8.60
C GLN A 60 -7.36 -16.29 -7.43
N PRO A 61 -7.11 -14.98 -7.57
CA PRO A 61 -7.66 -14.00 -6.65
C PRO A 61 -9.16 -14.20 -6.45
N LEU A 62 -9.68 -13.83 -5.29
CA LEU A 62 -11.11 -13.82 -5.06
C LEU A 62 -11.78 -12.77 -5.96
N GLU A 63 -12.94 -13.09 -6.51
CA GLU A 63 -13.77 -12.10 -7.22
C GLU A 63 -14.33 -11.10 -6.20
N PHE A 64 -13.63 -9.99 -6.06
CA PHE A 64 -14.08 -8.79 -5.38
C PHE A 64 -14.84 -7.95 -6.41
N CYS A 65 -16.08 -7.49 -6.13
CA CYS A 65 -16.72 -6.57 -7.07
C CYS A 65 -15.97 -5.22 -7.02
N SER A 66 -15.23 -4.92 -8.08
CA SER A 66 -14.51 -3.66 -8.24
C SER A 66 -15.43 -2.43 -8.25
N CYS A 67 -16.71 -2.59 -8.59
CA CYS A 67 -17.66 -1.49 -8.45
C CYS A 67 -17.99 -1.16 -6.99
N CYS A 68 -18.39 -2.13 -6.18
CA CYS A 68 -18.90 -1.86 -4.82
C CYS A 68 -17.87 -2.02 -3.71
N ASN A 69 -16.66 -2.49 -4.06
CA ASN A 69 -15.61 -2.94 -3.14
C ASN A 69 -16.10 -4.03 -2.16
N GLY A 70 -16.92 -4.95 -2.66
CA GLY A 70 -17.69 -5.90 -1.86
C GLY A 70 -17.57 -7.35 -2.31
N HIS A 71 -18.08 -8.24 -1.46
CA HIS A 71 -17.77 -9.67 -1.48
C HIS A 71 -18.85 -10.46 -2.24
N HIS A 72 -18.97 -10.20 -3.53
CA HIS A 72 -19.88 -10.91 -4.41
C HIS A 72 -19.38 -10.90 -5.86
N PRO A 73 -19.85 -11.81 -6.73
CA PRO A 73 -19.46 -11.85 -8.12
C PRO A 73 -19.63 -10.49 -8.81
N PHE A 74 -18.58 -10.04 -9.49
CA PHE A 74 -18.56 -8.74 -10.18
C PHE A 74 -19.59 -8.67 -11.31
N LYS A 75 -19.82 -9.80 -11.99
CA LYS A 75 -20.62 -9.89 -13.24
C LYS A 75 -22.05 -9.35 -13.12
N ASN A 76 -22.65 -9.40 -11.92
CA ASN A 76 -24.02 -8.96 -11.66
C ASN A 76 -24.08 -7.68 -10.80
N CYS A 77 -22.96 -6.97 -10.67
CA CYS A 77 -22.80 -5.82 -9.77
C CYS A 77 -23.32 -4.53 -10.42
N SER A 78 -24.63 -4.26 -10.33
CA SER A 78 -25.28 -3.06 -10.91
C SER A 78 -24.93 -1.72 -10.23
N ARG A 79 -24.07 -1.73 -9.20
CA ARG A 79 -23.62 -0.52 -8.50
C ARG A 79 -22.59 0.22 -9.35
N ALA A 80 -22.64 1.55 -9.33
CA ALA A 80 -21.61 2.39 -9.93
C ALA A 80 -20.23 2.17 -9.25
N PRO A 81 -19.10 2.35 -9.97
CA PRO A 81 -17.77 2.21 -9.39
C PRO A 81 -17.46 3.20 -8.25
N SER A 82 -17.31 2.66 -7.05
CA SER A 82 -16.96 3.37 -5.82
C SER A 82 -15.44 3.36 -5.60
N ARG A 83 -14.88 4.51 -5.19
CA ARG A 83 -13.44 4.64 -4.90
C ARG A 83 -13.04 3.83 -3.67
N GLY A 84 -11.90 3.13 -3.74
CA GLY A 84 -11.37 2.35 -2.61
C GLY A 84 -10.96 3.17 -1.38
N ASN A 85 -10.75 4.50 -1.54
CA ASN A 85 -10.35 5.45 -0.50
C ASN A 85 -11.54 6.05 0.29
N CYS A 86 -12.61 6.41 -0.42
CA CYS A 86 -13.69 7.24 0.15
C CYS A 86 -15.10 6.71 -0.15
N GLY A 87 -15.23 5.65 -0.97
CA GLY A 87 -16.51 5.08 -1.37
C GLY A 87 -17.38 5.94 -2.29
N SER A 88 -16.94 7.16 -2.65
CA SER A 88 -17.66 8.06 -3.54
C SER A 88 -17.57 7.62 -5.00
N THR A 89 -18.57 8.04 -5.79
CA THR A 89 -18.68 7.92 -7.25
C THR A 89 -18.45 9.26 -7.96
N ASN A 90 -18.34 10.37 -7.22
CA ASN A 90 -18.61 11.72 -7.74
C ASN A 90 -17.36 12.48 -8.23
N HIS A 91 -16.16 11.91 -8.11
CA HIS A 91 -14.89 12.52 -8.52
C HIS A 91 -13.91 11.45 -9.02
N THR A 92 -12.93 11.82 -9.83
CA THR A 92 -11.84 10.92 -10.28
C THR A 92 -10.94 10.52 -9.10
N GLN A 93 -10.15 9.46 -9.26
CA GLN A 93 -9.29 8.96 -8.17
C GLN A 93 -8.24 10.00 -7.75
N ASP A 94 -7.85 10.84 -8.69
CA ASP A 94 -6.77 11.83 -8.61
C ASP A 94 -7.25 13.12 -7.91
N LEU A 95 -8.56 13.35 -7.90
CA LEU A 95 -9.24 14.45 -7.19
C LEU A 95 -9.77 14.04 -5.80
N CYS A 96 -9.42 12.84 -5.32
CA CYS A 96 -9.90 12.31 -4.05
C CYS A 96 -9.12 12.89 -2.85
N MET A 97 -9.54 14.08 -2.38
CA MET A 97 -8.97 14.73 -1.18
C MET A 97 -9.31 14.03 0.14
N ALA A 98 -10.22 13.05 0.14
CA ALA A 98 -10.61 12.32 1.34
C ALA A 98 -9.50 11.36 1.80
N ALA A 99 -9.20 11.35 3.11
CA ALA A 99 -8.25 10.42 3.69
C ALA A 99 -8.68 8.96 3.49
N THR A 100 -7.74 8.12 3.08
CA THR A 100 -7.99 6.72 2.72
C THR A 100 -8.55 5.91 3.88
N LYS A 101 -9.83 5.49 3.76
CA LYS A 101 -10.53 4.67 4.74
C LYS A 101 -11.17 3.44 4.08
N CYS A 102 -10.85 2.26 4.58
CA CYS A 102 -11.35 0.99 4.05
C CYS A 102 -12.87 0.89 4.27
N ARG A 103 -13.63 0.59 3.21
CA ARG A 103 -15.10 0.42 3.28
C ARG A 103 -15.51 -0.78 4.14
N ASN A 104 -14.68 -1.82 4.21
CA ASN A 104 -15.03 -3.10 4.80
C ASN A 104 -14.66 -3.19 6.30
N CYS A 105 -13.47 -2.71 6.69
CA CYS A 105 -13.00 -2.71 8.08
C CYS A 105 -12.78 -1.31 8.70
N GLY A 106 -12.91 -0.21 7.95
CA GLY A 106 -12.66 1.14 8.48
C GLY A 106 -11.19 1.53 8.66
N GLY A 107 -10.23 0.63 8.37
CA GLY A 107 -8.79 0.86 8.52
C GLY A 107 -8.17 1.88 7.55
N PRO A 108 -6.95 2.38 7.82
CA PRO A 108 -6.25 3.39 7.03
C PRO A 108 -5.58 2.81 5.77
N HIS A 109 -6.39 2.14 4.94
CA HIS A 109 -5.95 1.49 3.70
C HIS A 109 -7.14 1.32 2.74
N ARG A 110 -6.86 1.01 1.47
CA ARG A 110 -7.92 0.75 0.47
C ARG A 110 -8.62 -0.58 0.71
N SER A 111 -9.88 -0.66 0.30
CA SER A 111 -10.72 -1.85 0.46
C SER A 111 -10.21 -3.11 -0.26
N ASP A 112 -9.40 -2.95 -1.31
CA ASP A 112 -8.72 -4.02 -2.07
C ASP A 112 -7.32 -4.37 -1.52
N SER A 113 -6.91 -3.76 -0.39
CA SER A 113 -5.63 -4.06 0.24
C SER A 113 -5.65 -5.41 0.97
N HIS A 114 -4.57 -6.18 0.83
CA HIS A 114 -4.30 -7.37 1.64
C HIS A 114 -4.20 -7.09 3.15
N ARG A 115 -4.10 -5.82 3.56
CA ARG A 115 -4.13 -5.39 4.98
C ARG A 115 -5.53 -5.38 5.58
N CYS A 116 -6.58 -5.48 4.74
CA CYS A 116 -7.95 -5.50 5.22
C CYS A 116 -8.29 -6.85 5.84
N LEU A 117 -8.45 -6.88 7.17
CA LEU A 117 -8.89 -8.09 7.90
C LEU A 117 -10.27 -8.59 7.45
N ALA A 118 -11.12 -7.68 6.94
CA ALA A 118 -12.41 -8.01 6.36
C ALA A 118 -12.32 -8.44 4.87
N HIS A 119 -11.13 -8.52 4.27
CA HIS A 119 -10.95 -9.08 2.93
C HIS A 119 -11.37 -10.56 2.97
N PRO A 120 -12.19 -11.06 2.04
CA PRO A 120 -12.66 -12.43 2.12
C PRO A 120 -11.48 -13.40 2.00
N ILE A 121 -11.64 -14.56 2.63
CA ILE A 121 -10.74 -15.70 2.47
C ILE A 121 -11.59 -16.82 1.88
N ARG A 122 -11.06 -17.58 0.92
CA ARG A 122 -11.81 -18.63 0.18
C ARG A 122 -12.43 -19.71 1.07
N LEU A 123 -11.94 -19.83 2.30
CA LEU A 123 -12.30 -20.88 3.25
C LEU A 123 -13.37 -20.44 4.25
N ASP A 124 -13.59 -19.14 4.45
CA ASP A 124 -14.62 -18.67 5.36
C ASP A 124 -15.05 -17.22 5.06
N VAL A 125 -16.36 -16.95 5.13
CA VAL A 125 -16.90 -15.59 5.02
C VAL A 125 -16.94 -15.01 6.43
N PRO A 126 -16.33 -13.83 6.70
CA PRO A 126 -16.28 -13.29 8.05
C PRO A 126 -17.66 -13.22 8.73
N THR A 127 -17.77 -13.83 9.92
CA THR A 127 -19.03 -13.79 10.70
C THR A 127 -19.37 -12.36 11.10
N LYS A 128 -20.63 -12.12 11.54
CA LYS A 128 -21.06 -10.78 11.99
C LYS A 128 -20.20 -10.27 13.16
N GLU A 129 -19.77 -11.17 14.03
CA GLU A 129 -18.93 -10.93 15.21
C GLU A 129 -17.48 -10.63 14.81
N GLN A 130 -16.94 -11.38 13.84
CA GLN A 130 -15.62 -11.10 13.26
C GLN A 130 -15.61 -9.75 12.56
N MET A 131 -16.62 -9.45 11.72
CA MET A 131 -16.79 -8.15 11.07
C MET A 131 -16.91 -7.00 12.07
N LYS A 132 -17.60 -7.20 13.21
CA LYS A 132 -17.65 -6.22 14.30
C LYS A 132 -16.26 -5.95 14.88
N LYS A 133 -15.47 -6.99 15.17
CA LYS A 133 -14.09 -6.87 15.64
C LYS A 133 -13.18 -6.17 14.63
N PHE A 134 -13.25 -6.55 13.34
CA PHE A 134 -12.46 -5.94 12.28
C PHE A 134 -12.76 -4.45 12.12
N ARG A 135 -14.03 -4.04 12.23
CA ARG A 135 -14.42 -2.62 12.22
C ARG A 135 -13.92 -1.85 13.44
N GLN A 136 -13.93 -2.46 14.62
CA GLN A 136 -13.39 -1.83 15.84
C GLN A 136 -11.86 -1.63 15.77
N VAL A 137 -11.13 -2.61 15.23
CA VAL A 137 -9.67 -2.53 15.05
C VAL A 137 -9.32 -1.51 13.96
N GLY A 138 -9.95 -1.62 12.79
CA GLY A 138 -9.67 -0.70 11.68
C GLY A 138 -10.03 0.76 12.01
N GLU A 139 -11.15 1.03 12.67
CA GLU A 139 -11.46 2.39 13.13
C GLU A 139 -10.39 2.90 14.10
N ARG A 140 -9.91 2.08 15.05
CA ARG A 140 -8.85 2.48 15.98
C ARG A 140 -7.54 2.82 15.25
N GLU A 141 -7.13 1.99 14.28
CA GLU A 141 -5.95 2.24 13.45
C GLU A 141 -6.11 3.54 12.63
N TYR A 142 -7.28 3.75 12.04
CA TYR A 142 -7.57 4.95 11.26
C TYR A 142 -7.50 6.21 12.14
N GLN A 143 -8.12 6.19 13.31
CA GLN A 143 -8.06 7.30 14.27
C GLN A 143 -6.63 7.57 14.76
N ALA A 144 -5.80 6.54 14.95
CA ALA A 144 -4.39 6.72 15.30
C ALA A 144 -3.60 7.42 14.17
N VAL A 145 -3.81 7.02 12.91
CA VAL A 145 -3.17 7.67 11.75
C VAL A 145 -3.62 9.11 11.57
N ILE A 146 -4.91 9.42 11.76
CA ILE A 146 -5.39 10.82 11.69
C ILE A 146 -4.77 11.67 12.81
N ARG A 147 -4.72 11.16 14.04
CA ARG A 147 -4.07 11.88 15.17
C ARG A 147 -2.58 12.12 14.94
N ALA A 148 -1.86 11.14 14.39
CA ALA A 148 -0.45 11.30 14.04
C ALA A 148 -0.26 12.43 13.01
N LYS A 149 -1.04 12.42 11.93
CA LYS A 149 -1.01 13.49 10.91
C LYS A 149 -1.32 14.87 11.47
N THR A 150 -2.36 15.02 12.29
CA THR A 150 -2.68 16.31 12.91
C THR A 150 -1.57 16.79 13.84
N ALA A 151 -0.87 15.88 14.54
CA ALA A 151 0.29 16.22 15.36
C ALA A 151 1.51 16.61 14.51
N GLU A 152 1.77 15.92 13.40
CA GLU A 152 2.81 16.26 12.41
C GLU A 152 2.55 17.65 11.79
N GLU A 153 1.31 17.92 11.34
CA GLU A 153 0.87 19.22 10.81
C GLU A 153 1.02 20.34 11.85
N SER A 154 0.70 20.07 13.12
CA SER A 154 0.86 21.05 14.22
C SER A 154 2.33 21.32 14.56
N ALA A 155 3.17 20.28 14.56
CA ALA A 155 4.61 20.41 14.79
C ALA A 155 5.27 21.22 13.67
N PHE A 156 4.96 20.91 12.42
CA PHE A 156 5.43 21.68 11.26
C PHE A 156 4.96 23.13 11.32
N GLY A 157 3.70 23.39 11.72
CA GLY A 157 3.22 24.75 11.97
C GLY A 157 4.05 25.50 13.02
N ALA A 158 4.36 24.86 14.16
CA ALA A 158 5.18 25.44 15.22
C ALA A 158 6.64 25.68 14.80
N GLU A 159 7.23 24.79 13.97
CA GLU A 159 8.57 24.97 13.44
C GLU A 159 8.66 26.17 12.48
N ASN A 160 7.69 26.32 11.56
CA ASN A 160 7.64 27.49 10.67
C ASN A 160 7.50 28.81 11.46
N ILE A 161 6.61 28.85 12.46
CA ILE A 161 6.44 30.02 13.34
C ILE A 161 7.75 30.35 14.08
N LYS A 162 8.50 29.34 14.54
CA LYS A 162 9.78 29.53 15.22
C LYS A 162 10.86 30.09 14.29
N VAL A 163 10.91 29.64 13.04
CA VAL A 163 11.87 30.15 12.04
C VAL A 163 11.58 31.61 11.70
N ASP A 164 10.30 31.97 11.50
CA ASP A 164 9.85 33.33 11.20
C ASP A 164 10.16 34.32 12.34
N LEU A 165 9.91 33.90 13.58
CA LEU A 165 10.30 34.64 14.79
C LEU A 165 11.83 34.85 14.91
N THR A 166 12.62 33.83 14.54
CA THR A 166 14.09 33.92 14.59
C THR A 166 14.64 34.82 13.48
N SER A 167 14.01 34.84 12.31
CA SER A 167 14.37 35.76 11.20
C SER A 167 14.00 37.21 11.47
N SER A 168 13.17 37.48 12.48
CA SER A 168 12.69 38.81 12.85
C SER A 168 13.43 39.44 14.03
N GLN A 169 14.48 38.77 14.55
CA GLN A 169 15.34 39.29 15.63
C GLN A 169 16.80 39.41 15.17
N GLU A 170 17.05 40.35 14.25
CA GLU A 170 18.37 41.00 14.16
C GLU A 170 18.58 41.84 15.44
N PRO A 171 19.76 41.80 16.10
CA PRO A 171 20.01 42.63 17.26
C PRO A 171 20.40 44.06 16.85
N ASP A 172 19.66 45.05 17.35
CA ASP A 172 20.03 46.48 17.24
C ASP A 172 21.38 46.72 17.93
N ASN A 173 22.46 46.80 17.14
CA ASN A 173 23.79 47.10 17.64
C ASN A 173 23.98 48.61 17.79
N ASP A 174 23.80 49.10 19.02
CA ASP A 174 24.07 50.48 19.41
C ASP A 174 25.55 50.87 19.17
N GLY A 175 25.77 51.84 18.30
CA GLY A 175 27.08 52.25 17.80
C GLY A 175 27.07 53.72 17.40
N ASN A 176 27.58 54.58 18.27
CA ASN A 176 27.38 56.03 18.23
C ASN A 176 28.66 56.77 17.77
N ILE A 177 28.49 57.96 17.14
CA ILE A 177 29.53 58.96 16.78
C ILE A 177 30.36 58.54 15.52
N GLU A 178 30.59 59.36 14.47
CA GLU A 178 31.03 60.77 14.48
C GLU A 178 30.47 61.70 13.35
N TYR A 179 30.73 63.00 13.53
CA TYR A 179 30.20 64.22 12.88
C TYR A 179 31.32 64.91 12.07
N ASN A 180 31.19 65.55 10.89
CA ASN A 180 30.12 65.84 9.90
C ASN A 180 30.82 66.46 8.64
N GLN A 181 30.13 66.74 7.54
CA GLN A 181 30.11 68.10 6.91
C GLN A 181 29.27 68.22 5.61
N ALA A 182 28.33 69.17 5.64
CA ALA A 182 27.90 70.10 4.57
C ALA A 182 27.46 69.61 3.15
N SER A 183 26.14 69.56 2.93
CA SER A 183 25.31 70.49 2.12
C SER A 183 25.83 71.11 0.78
N PRO A 184 24.94 71.62 -0.13
CA PRO A 184 23.70 71.02 -0.68
C PRO A 184 23.41 71.36 -2.19
N ILE A 185 22.35 70.75 -2.78
CA ILE A 185 21.54 71.12 -4.00
C ILE A 185 22.23 71.25 -5.40
N GLU A 186 21.75 70.50 -6.40
CA GLU A 186 20.93 70.99 -7.57
C GLU A 186 20.81 69.98 -8.75
N ASN A 187 19.56 69.60 -9.02
CA ASN A 187 18.88 69.54 -10.34
C ASN A 187 19.66 69.12 -11.61
N SER A 188 19.26 68.00 -12.24
CA SER A 188 19.21 67.94 -13.73
C SER A 188 18.23 66.89 -14.27
N THR A 189 17.73 67.16 -15.48
CA THR A 189 16.58 66.56 -16.16
C THR A 189 16.94 65.37 -17.08
N GLY A 190 16.03 64.40 -17.19
CA GLY A 190 15.92 63.45 -18.31
C GLY A 190 16.63 62.11 -18.11
N GLY A 191 16.15 60.98 -18.66
CA GLY A 191 14.92 60.75 -19.42
C GLY A 191 14.91 59.34 -20.06
N ALA A 192 13.74 58.90 -20.53
CA ALA A 192 13.50 57.75 -21.42
C ALA A 192 13.90 56.30 -20.98
N LEU A 193 12.86 55.52 -20.70
CA LEU A 193 12.52 54.23 -21.36
C LEU A 193 13.61 53.46 -22.15
N ARG A 194 13.69 52.14 -21.90
CA ARG A 194 13.77 51.07 -22.91
C ARG A 194 13.33 49.73 -22.28
N LEU A 195 12.26 49.15 -22.85
CA LEU A 195 12.23 47.88 -23.61
C LEU A 195 12.23 46.64 -22.72
#